data_AF-Q2WAG1-F1
#
_entry.id   AF-Q2WAG1-F1
#
_cell.length_a   1.000
_cell.length_b   1.000
_cell.length_c   1.000
_cell.angle_alpha   90.00
_cell.angle_beta   90.00
_cell.angle_gamma   90.00
#
_symmetry.space_group_name_H-M   'P 1'
#
loop_
_entity.id
_entity.type
_entity.pdbx_description
1 polymer ?
#
loop_
_entity_poly.entity_id
_entity_poly.type
_entity_poly.pdbx_seq_one_letter_code
_entity_poly.pdbx_strand_id
1 'polypeptide(L)' 'MKWHPPGFGGNRRDPEQVKQDGWKERGVLVIAEDDQRLTWPERELIRQLGQKLYGKRPGQEASHG' A
#
# COMPACT_ATOMS: atom_id res chain seq x y z
N MET A 1 -10.93 -25.16 25.70
CA MET A 1 -11.23 -23.75 25.40
C MET A 1 -9.92 -22.98 25.31
N LYS A 2 -9.63 -22.35 24.17
CA LYS A 2 -8.43 -21.52 23.98
C LYS A 2 -8.75 -20.09 24.40
N TRP A 3 -8.17 -19.66 25.51
CA TRP A 3 -8.27 -18.29 26.02
C TRP A 3 -7.32 -17.38 25.24
N HIS A 4 -7.83 -16.26 24.73
CA HIS A 4 -7.03 -15.18 24.14
C HIS A 4 -7.06 -13.98 25.09
N PRO A 5 -5.90 -13.44 25.53
CA PRO A 5 -5.87 -12.27 26.40
C PRO A 5 -6.50 -11.05 25.69
N PRO A 6 -7.44 -10.33 26.34
CA PRO A 6 -7.94 -9.06 25.83
C PRO A 6 -6.82 -8.02 25.96
N GLY A 7 -6.17 -7.67 24.85
CA GLY A 7 -5.10 -6.67 24.88
C GLY A 7 -4.14 -6.65 23.69
N PHE A 8 -4.03 -7.74 22.91
CA PHE A 8 -3.21 -7.77 21.68
C PHE A 8 -3.96 -7.23 20.44
N GLY A 9 -4.75 -6.19 20.66
CA GLY A 9 -5.57 -5.55 19.64
C GLY A 9 -5.93 -4.16 20.11
N GLY A 10 -4.93 -3.38 20.54
CA GLY A 10 -5.10 -1.95 20.72
C GLY A 10 -5.84 -1.40 19.52
N ASN A 11 -6.87 -0.58 19.77
CA ASN A 11 -7.83 -0.10 18.77
C ASN A 11 -7.09 0.19 17.47
N ARG A 12 -7.28 -0.67 16.45
CA ARG A 12 -6.46 -0.64 15.24
C ARG A 12 -6.67 0.75 14.66
N ARG A 13 -5.61 1.56 14.67
CA ARG A 13 -5.68 2.91 14.09
C ARG A 13 -6.25 2.79 12.68
N ASP A 14 -7.15 3.69 12.37
CA ASP A 14 -7.79 3.71 11.07
C ASP A 14 -6.70 3.70 9.98
N PRO A 15 -6.80 2.81 8.97
CA PRO A 15 -5.75 2.66 7.97
C PRO A 15 -5.49 3.95 7.19
N GLU A 16 -6.48 4.84 7.02
CA GLU A 16 -6.28 6.13 6.38
C GLU A 16 -5.53 7.09 7.30
N GLN A 17 -5.83 7.07 8.61
CA GLN A 17 -5.06 7.82 9.59
C GLN A 17 -3.59 7.40 9.62
N VAL A 18 -3.30 6.09 9.55
CA VAL A 18 -1.92 5.58 9.50
C VAL A 18 -1.18 6.08 8.26
N LYS A 19 -1.83 6.12 7.09
CA LYS A 19 -1.24 6.66 5.86
C LYS A 19 -0.98 8.15 5.96
N GLN A 20 -1.92 8.90 6.53
CA GLN A 20 -1.81 10.34 6.70
C GLN A 20 -0.66 10.72 7.64
N ASP A 21 -0.55 10.05 8.79
CA ASP A 21 0.53 10.26 9.75
C ASP A 21 1.88 9.85 9.14
N GLY A 22 1.92 8.70 8.44
CA GLY A 22 3.10 8.24 7.72
C GLY A 22 3.63 9.28 6.74
N TRP A 23 2.73 9.94 6.00
CA TRP A 23 3.11 11.02 5.08
C TRP A 23 3.60 12.26 5.82
N LYS A 24 2.80 12.78 6.75
CA LYS A 24 3.08 14.05 7.44
C LYS A 24 4.33 14.02 8.31
N GLU A 25 4.55 12.91 9.02
CA GLU A 25 5.60 12.83 10.03
C GLU A 25 6.87 12.15 9.53
N ARG A 26 6.76 11.27 8.53
CA ARG A 26 7.87 10.41 8.08
C ARG A 26 8.15 10.48 6.59
N GLY A 27 7.31 11.16 5.81
CA GLY A 27 7.42 11.20 4.34
C GLY A 27 7.14 9.84 3.69
N VAL A 28 6.42 8.93 4.36
CA VAL A 28 6.10 7.59 3.86
C VAL A 28 4.65 7.55 3.37
N LEU A 29 4.47 7.22 2.10
CA LEU A 29 3.16 7.09 1.47
C LEU A 29 2.87 5.64 1.09
N VAL A 30 1.70 5.12 1.51
CA VAL A 30 1.19 3.81 1.07
C VAL A 30 -0.08 4.03 0.27
N ILE A 31 0.03 3.81 -1.04
CA ILE A 31 -1.05 4.00 -2.02
C ILE A 31 -1.20 2.74 -2.86
N ALA A 32 -2.44 2.48 -3.27
CA ALA A 32 -2.70 1.43 -4.26
C ALA A 32 -2.21 1.91 -5.64
N GLU A 33 -1.70 1.01 -6.47
CA GLU A 33 -1.23 1.34 -7.82
C GLU A 33 -2.37 1.87 -8.71
N ASP A 34 -3.58 1.36 -8.46
CA ASP A 34 -4.82 1.65 -9.17
C ASP A 34 -5.74 2.63 -8.41
N ASP A 35 -5.20 3.38 -7.44
CA ASP A 35 -5.98 4.33 -6.64
C ASP A 35 -6.75 5.30 -7.56
N GLN A 36 -8.08 5.32 -7.40
CA GLN A 36 -8.98 6.06 -8.28
C GLN A 36 -8.78 7.58 -8.21
N ARG A 37 -8.19 8.08 -7.12
CA ARG A 37 -7.87 9.50 -6.93
C ARG A 37 -6.72 9.96 -7.84
N LEU A 38 -5.96 9.02 -8.40
CA LEU A 38 -4.83 9.30 -9.28
C LEU A 38 -5.26 9.26 -10.75
N THR A 39 -4.71 10.19 -11.52
CA THR A 39 -4.77 10.21 -12.98
C THR A 39 -3.92 9.07 -13.58
N TRP A 40 -4.18 8.74 -14.83
CA TRP A 40 -3.42 7.69 -15.52
C TRP A 40 -1.89 7.93 -15.49
N PRO A 41 -1.37 9.15 -15.77
CA PRO A 41 0.08 9.40 -15.68
C PRO A 41 0.65 9.19 -14.27
N GLU A 42 -0.09 9.57 -13.23
CA GLU A 42 0.37 9.40 -11.84
C GLU A 42 0.45 7.92 -11.45
N ARG A 43 -0.54 7.11 -11.87
CA ARG A 43 -0.52 5.65 -11.67
C ARG A 43 0.69 5.02 -12.36
N GLU A 44 0.98 5.43 -13.60
CA GLU A 44 2.13 4.89 -14.32
C GLU A 44 3.45 5.31 -13.67
N LEU A 45 3.57 6.54 -13.15
CA LEU A 45 4.74 6.97 -12.37
C LEU A 45 4.95 6.06 -11.14
N ILE A 46 3.89 5.78 -10.38
CA ILE A 46 3.95 4.90 -9.21
C ILE A 46 4.34 3.48 -9.60
N ARG A 47 3.77 2.95 -10.70
CA ARG A 47 4.12 1.63 -11.22
C ARG A 47 5.60 1.54 -11.59
N GLN A 48 6.13 2.54 -12.28
CA GLN A 48 7.54 2.61 -12.65
C GLN A 48 8.45 2.73 -11.42
N LEU A 49 8.09 3.58 -10.45
CA LEU A 49 8.84 3.70 -9.19
C LEU A 49 8.82 2.39 -8.40
N GLY A 50 7.66 1.76 -8.28
CA GLY A 50 7.50 0.46 -7.63
C GLY A 50 8.34 -0.62 -8.31
N GLN A 51 8.29 -0.69 -9.64
CA GLN A 51 9.09 -1.64 -10.42
C GLN A 51 10.60 -1.39 -10.27
N LYS A 52 11.02 -0.13 -10.23
CA LYS A 52 12.43 0.24 -10.04
C LYS A 52 12.93 -0.11 -8.63
N LEU A 53 12.12 0.13 -7.60
CA LEU A 53 12.52 -0.05 -6.20
C LEU A 53 12.37 -1.50 -5.72
N TYR A 54 11.36 -2.21 -6.19
CA TYR A 54 10.96 -3.53 -5.66
C TYR A 54 10.88 -4.63 -6.71
N GLY A 55 11.14 -4.31 -7.98
CA GLY A 55 11.02 -5.25 -9.09
C GLY A 55 9.59 -5.44 -9.59
N LYS A 56 9.42 -6.33 -10.59
CA LYS A 56 8.10 -6.66 -11.13
C LYS A 56 7.29 -7.43 -10.09
N ARG A 57 6.00 -7.14 -10.00
CA ARG A 57 5.08 -7.94 -9.18
C ARG A 57 4.96 -9.36 -9.74
N PRO A 58 5.12 -10.42 -8.93
CA PRO A 58 4.85 -11.79 -9.37
C PRO A 58 3.36 -11.88 -9.74
N GLY A 59 3.07 -12.13 -11.02
CA GLY A 59 1.72 -12.09 -11.59
C GLY A 59 1.56 -11.18 -12.82
N GLN A 60 2.54 -10.33 -13.14
CA GLN A 60 2.65 -9.69 -14.46
C GLN A 60 3.52 -10.50 -15.45
N GLU A 61 3.63 -11.82 -15.23
CA GLU A 61 4.18 -12.73 -16.22
C GLU A 61 3.15 -12.92 -17.33
N ALA A 62 3.39 -12.19 -18.43
CA ALA A 62 2.88 -12.42 -19.78
C ALA A 62 1.55 -13.18 -19.90
N SER A 63 0.44 -12.44 -19.89
CA SER A 63 -0.69 -12.81 -20.76
C SER A 63 -0.28 -12.53 -22.22
N HIS A 64 0.65 -13.33 -22.74
CA HIS A 64 0.78 -13.53 -24.19
C HIS A 64 -0.27 -14.57 -24.58
N GLY A 65 -1.42 -14.08 -25.03
CA GLY A 65 -2.30 -14.81 -25.93
C GLY A 65 -1.96 -14.45 -27.37
#